data_AF-A0AAD5R179-F1
#
_entry.id   AF-A0AAD5R179-F1
#
_cell.length_a   1.000
_cell.length_b   1.000
_cell.length_c   1.000
_cell.angle_alpha   90.00
_cell.angle_beta   90.00
_cell.angle_gamma   90.00
#
_symmetry.space_group_name_H-M   'P 1'
#
loop_
_entity.id
_entity.type
_entity.pdbx_description
1 polymer ?
#
loop_
_entity_poly.entity_id
_entity_poly.type
_entity_poly.pdbx_seq_one_letter_code
_entity_poly.pdbx_strand_id
1 'polypeptide(L)'
;MEFGVLGESFETSVPWDKISQNRSGHSSYDAGACVYFYFGFNTRGLHNGLEVYDKIETAARDEIIACGGSISHHHGIGKLRKQWMLTTQGVVGIALVESHKDGTRSSKHLRQRQSGRHYRIHRTANCDNSIIHFKQ
;
A
#
# COMPACT_ATOMS: atom_id res chain seq x y z
N MET A 1 -12.77 10.60 16.61
CA MET A 1 -11.91 9.59 17.27
C MET A 1 -12.35 9.47 18.72
N GLU A 2 -13.45 8.77 18.98
CA GLU A 2 -14.15 8.75 20.27
C GLU A 2 -13.34 8.06 21.39
N PHE A 3 -12.54 7.06 21.04
CA PHE A 3 -11.71 6.32 22.01
C PHE A 3 -10.21 6.64 21.92
N GLY A 4 -9.81 7.53 21.00
CA GLY A 4 -8.40 7.81 20.72
C GLY A 4 -7.67 6.63 20.09
N VAL A 5 -8.35 5.82 19.28
CA VAL A 5 -7.75 4.75 18.49
C VAL A 5 -7.96 5.05 17.02
N LEU A 6 -6.90 4.92 16.22
CA LEU A 6 -6.95 4.89 14.77
C LEU A 6 -6.53 3.51 14.29
N GLY A 7 -7.17 3.02 13.23
CA GLY A 7 -6.79 1.77 12.60
C GLY A 7 -7.42 1.62 11.22
N GLU A 8 -6.81 0.78 10.41
CA GLU A 8 -7.27 0.41 9.07
C GLU A 8 -6.91 -1.05 8.78
N SER A 9 -7.64 -1.67 7.86
CA SER A 9 -7.20 -2.91 7.23
C SER A 9 -6.47 -2.61 5.91
N PHE A 10 -5.46 -3.39 5.60
CA PHE A 10 -4.84 -3.37 4.28
C PHE A 10 -4.48 -4.77 3.82
N GLU A 11 -4.26 -4.90 2.52
CA GLU A 11 -4.23 -6.18 1.83
C GLU A 11 -3.15 -6.18 0.74
N THR A 12 -2.71 -7.37 0.35
CA THR A 12 -1.77 -7.61 -0.74
C THR A 12 -1.88 -9.04 -1.28
N SER A 13 -1.55 -9.27 -2.54
CA SER A 13 -1.30 -10.61 -3.09
C SER A 13 0.18 -10.96 -2.97
N VAL A 14 0.50 -12.17 -2.52
CA VAL A 14 1.89 -12.64 -2.36
C VAL A 14 2.06 -14.03 -2.98
N PRO A 15 3.14 -14.27 -3.75
CA PRO A 15 3.50 -15.61 -4.23
C PRO A 15 3.78 -16.61 -3.10
N TRP A 16 3.52 -17.90 -3.32
CA TRP A 16 3.71 -18.93 -2.30
C TRP A 16 5.14 -19.03 -1.76
N ASP A 17 6.15 -18.81 -2.59
CA ASP A 17 7.58 -18.86 -2.22
C ASP A 17 8.02 -17.67 -1.34
N LYS A 18 7.17 -16.65 -1.19
CA LYS A 18 7.41 -15.45 -0.36
C LYS A 18 6.59 -15.45 0.94
N ILE A 19 5.76 -16.47 1.17
CA ILE A 19 4.97 -16.61 2.40
C ILE A 19 5.63 -17.62 3.33
N SER A 20 6.21 -17.15 4.44
CA SER A 20 6.83 -18.02 5.46
C SER A 20 5.82 -18.68 6.41
N GLN A 21 4.60 -18.15 6.52
CA GLN A 21 3.54 -18.69 7.38
C GLN A 21 2.23 -18.78 6.59
N ASN A 22 1.86 -19.99 6.18
CA ASN A 22 0.56 -20.24 5.58
C ASN A 22 -0.51 -20.22 6.68
N ARG A 23 -1.07 -19.04 6.98
CA ARG A 23 -2.19 -18.91 7.93
C ARG A 23 -3.49 -19.19 7.20
N SER A 24 -4.18 -20.25 7.63
CA SER A 24 -5.55 -20.58 7.21
C SER A 24 -6.48 -19.38 7.42
N GLY A 25 -6.88 -18.73 6.33
CA GLY A 25 -7.69 -17.51 6.34
C GLY A 25 -7.52 -16.59 5.12
N HIS A 26 -6.53 -16.86 4.26
CA HIS A 26 -6.26 -16.08 3.05
C HIS A 26 -7.01 -16.64 1.83
N SER A 27 -7.48 -15.76 0.94
CA SER A 27 -7.97 -16.20 -0.38
C SER A 27 -6.79 -16.84 -1.11
N SER A 28 -6.89 -18.14 -1.36
CA SER A 28 -5.82 -18.95 -1.94
C SER A 28 -6.04 -19.11 -3.43
N TYR A 29 -4.95 -19.01 -4.19
CA TYR A 29 -4.88 -19.16 -5.63
C TYR A 29 -3.75 -20.11 -5.98
N ASP A 30 -3.75 -20.64 -7.20
CA ASP A 30 -2.70 -21.56 -7.67
C ASP A 30 -1.30 -20.94 -7.54
N ALA A 31 -1.17 -19.63 -7.79
CA ALA A 31 0.10 -18.92 -7.80
C ALA A 31 0.45 -18.18 -6.49
N GLY A 32 -0.44 -18.14 -5.50
CA GLY A 32 -0.21 -17.41 -4.26
C GLY A 32 -1.45 -17.18 -3.42
N ALA A 33 -1.43 -16.21 -2.52
CA ALA A 33 -2.55 -15.90 -1.64
C ALA A 33 -2.76 -14.39 -1.45
N CYS A 34 -4.00 -14.00 -1.11
CA CYS A 34 -4.33 -12.66 -0.61
C CYS A 34 -4.15 -12.62 0.90
N VAL A 35 -3.23 -11.79 1.37
CA VAL A 35 -2.93 -11.57 2.79
C VAL A 35 -3.64 -10.30 3.26
N TYR A 36 -4.33 -10.38 4.41
CA TYR A 36 -4.93 -9.23 5.07
C TYR A 36 -4.22 -8.92 6.39
N PHE A 37 -3.99 -7.63 6.60
CA PHE A 37 -3.44 -7.06 7.83
C PHE A 37 -4.47 -6.12 8.45
N TYR A 38 -4.50 -6.11 9.77
CA TYR A 38 -5.20 -5.11 10.56
C TYR A 38 -4.16 -4.37 11.39
N PHE A 39 -4.15 -3.06 11.27
CA PHE A 39 -3.29 -2.19 12.06
C PHE A 39 -4.15 -1.21 12.85
N GLY A 40 -3.81 -1.01 14.11
CA GLY A 40 -4.43 0.00 14.95
C GLY A 40 -3.50 0.44 16.06
N PHE A 41 -3.58 1.72 16.43
CA PHE A 41 -2.75 2.31 17.46
C PHE A 41 -3.50 3.39 18.23
N ASN A 42 -3.06 3.61 19.46
CA ASN A 42 -3.59 4.66 20.33
C ASN A 42 -3.01 6.02 19.92
N THR A 43 -3.89 6.98 19.66
CA THR A 43 -3.52 8.34 19.27
C THR A 43 -3.51 9.33 20.43
N ARG A 44 -3.89 8.92 21.64
CA ARG A 44 -3.84 9.78 22.82
C ARG A 44 -2.39 10.21 23.08
N GLY A 45 -2.18 11.50 23.23
CA GLY A 45 -0.84 12.09 23.40
C GLY A 45 -0.09 12.33 22.09
N LEU A 46 -0.63 11.95 20.93
CA LEU A 46 -0.06 12.32 19.64
C LEU A 46 -0.62 13.66 19.16
N HIS A 47 0.27 14.59 18.81
CA HIS A 47 -0.13 15.89 18.25
C HIS A 47 -0.77 15.75 16.86
N ASN A 48 -0.32 14.80 16.04
CA ASN A 48 -0.83 14.60 14.68
C ASN A 48 -0.98 13.10 14.33
N GLY A 49 -1.99 12.45 14.91
CA GLY A 49 -2.22 11.01 14.70
C GLY A 49 -2.45 10.60 13.25
N LEU A 50 -3.03 11.46 12.41
CA LEU A 50 -3.25 11.17 10.98
C LEU A 50 -1.95 11.16 10.17
N GLU A 51 -1.02 12.06 10.45
CA GLU A 51 0.29 12.05 9.77
C GLU A 51 1.13 10.84 10.21
N VAL A 52 1.04 10.45 11.47
CA VAL A 52 1.67 9.21 11.96
C VAL A 52 1.07 8.01 11.24
N TYR A 53 -0.25 7.95 11.11
CA TYR A 53 -0.94 6.91 10.35
C TYR A 53 -0.45 6.84 8.89
N ASP A 54 -0.41 7.97 8.18
CA ASP A 54 0.01 8.06 6.78
C ASP A 54 1.45 7.55 6.57
N LYS A 55 2.36 7.89 7.50
CA LYS A 55 3.73 7.37 7.50
C LYS A 55 3.80 5.86 7.73
N ILE A 56 2.98 5.34 8.63
CA ILE A 56 2.93 3.89 8.91
C ILE A 56 2.37 3.12 7.72
N GLU A 57 1.27 3.59 7.11
CA GLU A 57 0.68 2.95 5.92
C GLU A 57 1.69 2.95 4.77
N THR A 58 2.34 4.09 4.52
CA THR A 58 3.37 4.22 3.48
C THR A 58 4.53 3.26 3.72
N ALA A 59 5.07 3.22 4.94
CA ALA A 59 6.20 2.35 5.27
C ALA A 59 5.83 0.86 5.20
N ALA A 60 4.63 0.49 5.67
CA ALA A 60 4.14 -0.89 5.57
C ALA A 60 3.96 -1.30 4.10
N ARG A 61 3.47 -0.38 3.24
CA ARG A 61 3.31 -0.63 1.81
C ARG A 61 4.65 -0.79 1.09
N ASP A 62 5.62 0.06 1.41
CA ASP A 62 6.98 -0.06 0.88
C ASP A 62 7.58 -1.44 1.20
N GLU A 63 7.40 -1.92 2.43
CA GLU A 63 7.90 -3.23 2.85
C GLU A 63 7.16 -4.39 2.15
N ILE A 64 5.84 -4.29 2.00
CA ILE A 64 5.05 -5.27 1.23
C ILE A 64 5.61 -5.41 -0.18
N ILE A 65 5.87 -4.29 -0.86
CA ILE A 65 6.40 -4.29 -2.23
C ILE A 65 7.83 -4.85 -2.25
N ALA A 66 8.67 -4.46 -1.29
CA ALA A 66 10.04 -4.97 -1.18
C ALA A 66 10.10 -6.49 -0.97
N CYS A 67 9.13 -7.05 -0.25
CA CYS A 67 8.97 -8.48 -0.03
C CYS A 67 8.31 -9.24 -1.20
N GLY A 68 7.97 -8.54 -2.29
CA GLY A 68 7.36 -9.15 -3.48
C GLY A 68 5.84 -9.27 -3.45
N GLY A 69 5.17 -8.56 -2.52
CA GLY A 69 3.72 -8.42 -2.52
C GLY A 69 3.22 -7.39 -3.53
N SER A 70 1.96 -7.53 -3.95
CA SER A 70 1.30 -6.54 -4.81
C SER A 70 0.92 -5.26 -4.05
N ILE A 71 0.76 -4.15 -4.77
CA ILE A 71 0.26 -2.89 -4.21
C ILE A 71 -1.18 -2.98 -3.68
N SER A 72 -1.98 -3.87 -4.26
CA SER A 72 -3.36 -4.18 -3.88
C SER A 72 -3.79 -5.48 -4.58
N HIS A 73 -4.64 -6.25 -3.93
CA HIS A 73 -5.40 -7.39 -4.44
C HIS A 73 -6.75 -6.93 -4.99
N HIS A 74 -7.50 -6.13 -4.22
CA HIS A 74 -8.88 -5.76 -4.58
C HIS A 74 -9.34 -4.38 -4.07
N HIS A 75 -8.67 -3.76 -3.09
CA HIS A 75 -9.02 -2.39 -2.64
C HIS A 75 -8.76 -1.33 -3.73
N GLY A 76 -7.90 -1.66 -4.70
CA GLY A 76 -7.50 -0.77 -5.77
C GLY A 76 -6.53 0.31 -5.31
N ILE A 77 -6.14 1.15 -6.28
CA ILE A 77 -5.06 2.12 -6.09
C ILE A 77 -5.58 3.46 -5.57
N GLY A 78 -6.64 3.96 -6.21
CA GLY A 78 -7.18 5.29 -5.93
C GLY A 78 -6.11 6.37 -5.95
N LYS A 79 -6.27 7.38 -5.08
CA LYS A 79 -5.23 8.39 -4.85
C LYS A 79 -4.16 7.90 -3.87
N LEU A 80 -4.57 7.14 -2.87
CA LEU A 80 -3.75 6.71 -1.74
C LEU A 80 -2.50 5.96 -2.20
N ARG A 81 -2.64 5.06 -3.19
CA ARG A 81 -1.54 4.20 -3.64
C ARG A 81 -0.92 4.62 -4.96
N LYS A 82 -1.29 5.80 -5.47
CA LYS A 82 -0.85 6.27 -6.79
C LYS A 82 0.68 6.36 -6.91
N GLN A 83 1.35 6.71 -5.83
CA GLN A 83 2.81 6.90 -5.79
C GLN A 83 3.61 5.64 -6.15
N TRP A 84 3.06 4.45 -5.94
CA TRP A 84 3.72 3.18 -6.26
C TRP A 84 3.43 2.64 -7.66
N MET A 85 2.44 3.20 -8.38
CA MET A 85 2.05 2.65 -9.69
C MET A 85 3.20 2.60 -10.69
N LEU A 86 4.09 3.59 -10.66
CA LEU A 86 5.21 3.66 -11.61
C LEU A 86 6.16 2.50 -11.42
N THR A 87 6.46 2.19 -10.16
CA THR A 87 7.36 1.09 -9.78
C THR A 87 6.76 -0.26 -10.11
N THR A 88 5.43 -0.43 -10.03
CA THR A 88 4.81 -1.75 -10.18
C THR A 88 4.25 -2.04 -11.57
N GLN A 89 3.73 -1.03 -12.27
CA GLN A 89 3.16 -1.20 -13.63
C GLN A 89 4.15 -0.80 -14.73
N GLY A 90 5.24 -0.11 -14.38
CA GLY A 90 6.22 0.40 -15.33
C GLY A 90 5.71 1.59 -16.15
N VAL A 91 6.65 2.28 -16.82
CA VAL A 91 6.37 3.47 -17.63
C VAL A 91 5.41 3.19 -18.79
N VAL A 92 5.57 2.03 -19.45
CA VAL A 92 4.72 1.65 -20.60
C VAL A 92 3.30 1.35 -20.16
N GLY A 93 3.13 0.63 -19.04
CA GLY A 93 1.81 0.32 -18.48
C GLY A 93 1.05 1.59 -18.08
N ILE A 94 1.72 2.53 -17.44
CA ILE A 94 1.12 3.83 -17.11
C ILE A 94 0.76 4.62 -18.37
N ALA A 95 1.67 4.73 -19.33
CA ALA A 95 1.43 5.49 -20.55
C ALA A 95 0.22 4.96 -21.33
N LEU A 96 0.04 3.63 -21.37
CA LEU A 96 -1.12 3.00 -21.99
C LEU A 96 -2.44 3.35 -21.30
N VAL A 97 -2.46 3.33 -19.96
CA VAL A 97 -3.65 3.71 -19.18
C VAL A 97 -3.96 5.20 -19.36
N GLU A 98 -2.93 6.05 -19.42
CA GLU A 98 -3.08 7.48 -19.66
C GLU A 98 -3.58 7.77 -21.09
N SER A 99 -3.03 7.12 -22.12
CA SER A 99 -3.49 7.31 -23.50
C SER A 99 -4.94 6.86 -23.69
N HIS A 100 -5.32 5.74 -23.07
CA HIS A 100 -6.70 5.28 -23.09
C HIS A 100 -7.63 6.25 -22.34
N LYS A 101 -7.18 6.75 -21.18
CA LYS A 101 -7.92 7.76 -20.42
C LYS A 101 -8.09 9.03 -21.23
N ASP A 102 -7.07 9.53 -21.92
CA ASP A 102 -7.17 10.77 -22.68
C ASP A 102 -8.05 10.61 -23.93
N GLY A 103 -7.93 9.48 -24.63
CA GLY A 103 -8.81 9.14 -25.75
C GLY A 103 -10.29 9.04 -25.34
N THR A 104 -10.57 8.51 -24.14
CA THR A 104 -11.94 8.46 -23.59
C THR A 104 -12.38 9.78 -22.93
N ARG A 105 -11.47 10.56 -22.37
CA ARG A 105 -11.76 11.83 -21.68
C ARG A 105 -11.97 12.99 -22.62
N SER A 106 -11.55 12.87 -23.88
CA SER A 106 -12.10 13.70 -24.96
C SER A 106 -13.63 13.60 -25.06
N SER A 107 -14.28 12.65 -24.37
CA SER A 107 -15.73 12.50 -24.30
C SER A 107 -16.41 13.12 -23.06
N LYS A 108 -15.87 13.10 -21.82
CA LYS A 108 -16.58 13.61 -20.61
C LYS A 108 -15.70 14.12 -19.46
N HIS A 109 -16.25 15.09 -18.72
CA HIS A 109 -15.64 15.91 -17.64
C HIS A 109 -15.56 15.15 -16.29
N LEU A 110 -14.40 14.58 -15.94
CA LEU A 110 -14.10 14.08 -14.59
C LEU A 110 -12.71 14.58 -14.15
N ARG A 111 -12.63 15.37 -13.08
CA ARG A 111 -11.38 15.84 -12.46
C ARG A 111 -11.36 15.43 -10.98
N GLN A 112 -10.26 14.79 -10.58
CA GLN A 112 -9.82 14.73 -9.18
C GLN A 112 -8.42 15.37 -9.12
N ARG A 113 -8.29 16.52 -8.44
CA ARG A 113 -7.00 17.16 -8.13
C ARG A 113 -6.49 16.65 -6.77
N GLN A 114 -5.16 16.53 -6.60
CA GLN A 114 -4.36 17.29 -5.62
C GLN A 114 -2.85 16.96 -5.67
N SER A 115 -2.07 17.85 -5.05
CA SER A 115 -0.61 18.02 -5.04
C SER A 115 0.12 17.09 -4.07
N GLY A 116 1.20 16.44 -4.53
CA GLY A 116 2.08 15.62 -3.68
C GLY A 116 3.26 16.41 -3.13
N ARG A 117 3.55 16.23 -1.83
CA ARG A 117 4.84 16.60 -1.22
C ARG A 117 5.73 15.36 -1.25
N HIS A 118 6.93 15.47 -1.82
CA HIS A 118 7.94 14.43 -1.79
C HIS A 118 8.63 14.41 -0.42
N TYR A 119 8.71 13.25 0.22
CA TYR A 119 9.61 13.00 1.35
C TYR A 119 10.57 11.88 0.96
N ARG A 120 11.86 12.07 1.26
CA ARG A 120 12.95 11.12 0.99
C ARG A 120 13.36 10.47 2.31
N ILE A 121 13.29 9.14 2.38
CA ILE A 121 13.69 8.35 3.55
C ILE A 121 14.93 7.51 3.19
N HIS A 122 15.88 7.41 4.12
CA HIS A 122 17.11 6.64 3.96
C HIS A 122 16.89 5.15 4.28
N ARG A 123 17.32 4.27 3.36
CA ARG A 123 17.31 2.80 3.52
C ARG A 123 18.43 2.35 4.46
N THR A 124 18.13 1.44 5.38
CA THR A 124 19.11 0.45 5.85
C THR A 124 18.59 -0.92 5.45
N ALA A 125 19.32 -1.57 4.55
CA ALA A 125 18.99 -2.89 4.03
C ALA A 125 19.52 -3.96 4.98
N ASN A 126 18.65 -4.88 5.38
CA ASN A 126 19.04 -6.29 5.51
C ASN A 126 17.78 -7.15 5.40
N CYS A 127 17.56 -7.62 4.18
CA CYS A 127 16.49 -8.53 3.79
C CYS A 127 16.85 -9.95 4.20
N ASP A 128 16.85 -10.25 5.50
CA ASP A 128 16.98 -11.63 6.00
C ASP A 128 16.11 -11.94 7.23
N ASN A 129 15.41 -10.97 7.83
CA ASN A 129 14.47 -11.22 8.95
C ASN A 129 13.58 -10.01 9.30
N SER A 130 12.94 -9.35 8.32
CA SER A 130 11.99 -8.26 8.61
C SER A 130 10.65 -8.79 9.15
N ILE A 131 10.66 -9.30 10.38
CA ILE A 131 9.45 -9.28 11.21
C ILE A 131 9.21 -7.82 11.56
N ILE A 132 8.17 -7.22 11.00
CA ILE A 132 7.70 -5.88 11.39
C ILE A 132 7.19 -5.98 12.84
N HIS A 133 8.07 -5.79 13.81
CA HIS A 133 7.71 -5.55 15.19
C HIS A 133 7.36 -4.07 15.35
N PHE A 134 6.06 -3.77 15.46
CA PHE A 134 5.60 -2.48 15.97
C PHE A 134 5.94 -2.44 17.47
N LYS A 135 7.12 -1.93 17.83
CA LYS A 135 7.46 -1.61 19.22
C LYS A 135 6.80 -0.27 19.58
N GLN A 136 6.16 -0.25 20.74
CA GLN A 136 5.61 0.92 21.43
C GLN A 136 6.70 1.93 21.78
#